data_AF-A3JT13-F1
#
_entry.id   AF-A3JT13-F1
#
_cell.length_a   1.000
_cell.length_b   1.000
_cell.length_c   1.000
_cell.angle_alpha   90.00
_cell.angle_beta   90.00
_cell.angle_gamma   90.00
#
_symmetry.space_group_name_H-M   'P 1'
#
loop_
_entity.id
_entity.type
_entity.pdbx_description
1 polymer ?
#
loop_
_entity_poly.entity_id
_entity_poly.type
_entity_poly.pdbx_seq_one_letter_code
_entity_poly.pdbx_strand_id
1 'polypeptide(L)'
;MDTKGRVSIPASFRRVLEAGDPEWTQGLFPNLIIVYGDDRRRQLECFTVEAINDVDARIDKLPRGSKKRKALQRLYHGQAIPTSVDETGRLVLNAKLREKIGLSDQAFFIGNGDTFEIWNPATYETELDADLEADDEFDPDVDPSIYLDGEQGDA
;
A
#
# COMPACT_ATOMS: atom_id res chain seq x y z
N MET A 1 11.00 11.02 -10.75
CA MET A 1 10.65 9.81 -11.53
C MET A 1 11.46 9.84 -12.81
N ASP A 2 11.85 8.71 -13.40
CA ASP A 2 12.59 8.75 -14.67
C ASP A 2 11.68 8.83 -15.91
N THR A 3 12.25 9.09 -17.08
CA THR A 3 11.53 9.25 -18.36
C THR A 3 10.76 8.00 -18.80
N LYS A 4 11.01 6.83 -18.19
CA LYS A 4 10.30 5.58 -18.45
C LYS A 4 9.18 5.31 -17.42
N GLY A 5 8.89 6.27 -16.54
CA GLY A 5 7.90 6.11 -15.48
C GLY A 5 8.39 5.24 -14.33
N ARG A 6 9.71 5.08 -14.16
CA ARG A 6 10.27 4.30 -13.05
C ARG A 6 10.44 5.15 -11.80
N VAL A 7 10.07 4.57 -10.67
CA VAL A 7 10.22 5.15 -9.33
C VAL A 7 11.21 4.30 -8.55
N SER A 8 12.17 4.95 -7.88
CA SER A 8 13.15 4.23 -7.05
C SER A 8 12.51 3.86 -5.72
N ILE A 9 12.56 2.57 -5.36
CA ILE A 9 12.05 2.08 -4.09
C ILE A 9 13.15 2.25 -3.02
N PRO A 10 12.86 2.88 -1.88
CA PRO A 10 13.82 2.97 -0.78
C PRO A 10 14.31 1.58 -0.33
N ALA A 11 15.59 1.50 0.08
CA ALA A 11 16.26 0.23 0.34
C ALA A 11 15.62 -0.58 1.48
N SER A 12 14.95 0.07 2.44
CA SER A 12 14.19 -0.59 3.50
C SER A 12 13.01 -1.39 2.95
N PHE A 13 12.18 -0.76 2.11
CA PHE A 13 11.02 -1.42 1.50
C PHE A 13 11.43 -2.55 0.56
N ARG A 14 12.56 -2.41 -0.16
CA ARG A 14 13.09 -3.50 -0.98
C ARG A 14 13.38 -4.77 -0.17
N ARG A 15 13.98 -4.63 1.01
CA ARG A 15 14.23 -5.79 1.90
C ARG A 15 12.94 -6.44 2.40
N VAL A 16 11.90 -5.65 2.65
CA VAL A 16 10.58 -6.16 3.06
C VAL A 16 9.93 -6.93 1.91
N LEU A 17 10.02 -6.43 0.68
CA LEU A 17 9.55 -7.14 -0.52
C LEU A 17 10.30 -8.45 -0.75
N GLU A 18 11.61 -8.48 -0.57
CA GLU A 18 12.43 -9.70 -0.65
C GLU A 18 12.01 -10.72 0.42
N ALA A 19 11.79 -10.28 1.66
CA ALA A 19 11.40 -11.15 2.76
C ALA A 19 9.98 -11.70 2.62
N GLY A 20 9.06 -10.91 2.05
CA GLY A 20 7.65 -11.26 1.87
C GLY A 20 7.32 -11.86 0.50
N ASP A 21 8.32 -12.29 -0.27
CA ASP A 21 8.14 -13.04 -1.52
C ASP A 21 8.67 -14.46 -1.34
N PRO A 22 7.79 -15.47 -1.17
CA PRO A 22 8.20 -16.86 -0.95
C PRO A 22 9.00 -17.49 -2.11
N GLU A 23 8.88 -16.93 -3.32
CA GLU A 23 9.61 -17.40 -4.49
C GLU A 23 10.94 -16.66 -4.66
N TRP A 24 11.20 -15.63 -3.86
CA TRP A 24 12.42 -14.85 -3.96
C TRP A 24 13.62 -15.62 -3.42
N THR A 25 14.72 -15.53 -4.16
CA THR A 25 16.05 -15.99 -3.74
C THR A 25 17.09 -14.98 -4.19
N GLN A 26 18.29 -15.06 -3.61
CA GLN A 26 19.35 -14.10 -3.92
C GLN A 26 19.66 -14.05 -5.43
N GLY A 27 19.59 -12.84 -6.00
CA GLY A 27 19.79 -12.61 -7.43
C GLY A 27 18.50 -12.57 -8.26
N LEU A 28 17.35 -12.91 -7.66
CA LEU A 28 16.04 -12.66 -8.23
C LEU A 28 15.51 -11.27 -7.86
N PHE A 29 14.44 -10.90 -8.54
CA PHE A 29 13.73 -9.64 -8.38
C PHE A 29 12.43 -9.90 -7.62
N PRO A 30 12.22 -9.27 -6.46
CA PRO A 30 11.04 -9.56 -5.65
C PRO A 30 9.77 -9.11 -6.37
N ASN A 31 8.74 -9.93 -6.28
CA ASN A 31 7.41 -9.65 -6.78
C ASN A 31 6.59 -8.88 -5.74
N LEU A 32 5.62 -8.12 -6.23
CA LEU A 32 4.68 -7.38 -5.41
C LEU A 32 3.37 -7.16 -6.16
N ILE A 33 2.33 -6.81 -5.40
CA ILE A 33 1.02 -6.51 -5.94
C ILE A 33 0.71 -5.04 -5.66
N ILE A 34 0.43 -4.26 -6.70
CA ILE A 34 -0.05 -2.89 -6.57
C ILE A 34 -1.57 -2.90 -6.60
N VAL A 35 -2.22 -2.55 -5.50
CA VAL A 35 -3.66 -2.30 -5.41
C VAL A 35 -3.91 -0.79 -5.59
N TYR A 36 -4.61 -0.44 -6.67
CA TYR A 36 -4.83 0.96 -7.06
C TYR A 36 -6.29 1.44 -6.85
N GLY A 37 -7.21 0.51 -6.59
CA GLY A 37 -8.60 0.83 -6.24
C GLY A 37 -9.40 1.63 -7.27
N ASP A 38 -10.44 2.32 -6.78
CA ASP A 38 -11.23 3.29 -7.54
C ASP A 38 -10.88 4.73 -7.13
N ASP A 39 -11.68 5.69 -7.59
CA ASP A 39 -11.45 7.13 -7.41
C ASP A 39 -11.42 7.59 -5.94
N ARG A 40 -11.86 6.73 -5.00
CA ARG A 40 -11.78 7.01 -3.56
C ARG A 40 -10.39 6.82 -2.98
N ARG A 41 -9.50 6.07 -3.66
CA ARG A 41 -8.10 5.87 -3.23
C ARG A 41 -7.19 6.78 -4.03
N ARG A 42 -6.47 7.68 -3.36
CA ARG A 42 -5.56 8.65 -4.00
C ARG A 42 -4.11 8.20 -4.02
N GLN A 43 -3.86 7.01 -3.51
CA GLN A 43 -2.57 6.35 -3.42
C GLN A 43 -2.55 5.00 -4.14
N LEU A 44 -1.35 4.48 -4.36
CA LEU A 44 -1.13 3.09 -4.74
C LEU A 44 -0.65 2.31 -3.52
N GLU A 45 -1.35 1.25 -3.13
CA GLU A 45 -0.94 0.39 -2.04
C GLU A 45 -0.18 -0.81 -2.59
N CYS A 46 1.02 -1.04 -2.08
CA CYS A 46 1.93 -2.08 -2.54
C CYS A 46 2.05 -3.16 -1.48
N PHE A 47 1.61 -4.37 -1.82
CA PHE A 47 1.62 -5.55 -0.97
C PHE A 47 2.81 -6.43 -1.30
N THR A 48 3.44 -6.98 -0.26
CA THR A 48 4.26 -8.19 -0.43
C THR A 48 3.37 -9.34 -0.91
N VAL A 49 4.00 -10.40 -1.46
CA VAL A 49 3.27 -11.59 -1.90
C VAL A 49 2.59 -12.27 -0.70
N GLU A 50 3.25 -12.33 0.45
CA GLU A 50 2.66 -12.85 1.69
C GLU A 50 1.45 -12.05 2.16
N ALA A 51 1.54 -10.72 2.17
CA ALA A 51 0.45 -9.86 2.64
C ALA A 51 -0.80 -9.99 1.77
N ILE A 52 -0.64 -10.03 0.43
CA ILE A 52 -1.80 -10.22 -0.45
C ILE A 52 -2.40 -11.63 -0.31
N ASN A 53 -1.58 -12.65 -0.04
CA ASN A 53 -2.06 -14.01 0.18
C ASN A 53 -2.89 -14.12 1.47
N ASP A 54 -2.54 -13.40 2.54
CA ASP A 54 -3.37 -13.31 3.75
C ASP A 54 -4.72 -12.64 3.45
N VAL A 55 -4.71 -11.53 2.70
CA VAL A 55 -5.94 -10.86 2.25
C VAL A 55 -6.83 -11.83 1.47
N ASP A 56 -6.28 -12.60 0.53
CA ASP A 56 -7.01 -13.59 -0.24
C ASP A 56 -7.62 -14.68 0.65
N ALA A 57 -6.86 -15.22 1.59
CA ALA A 57 -7.34 -16.21 2.55
C ALA A 57 -8.50 -15.66 3.41
N ARG A 58 -8.48 -14.37 3.76
CA ARG A 58 -9.56 -13.70 4.49
C ARG A 58 -10.80 -13.48 3.62
N ILE A 59 -10.62 -13.13 2.35
CA ILE A 59 -11.73 -13.01 1.37
C ILE A 59 -12.43 -14.35 1.18
N ASP A 60 -11.66 -15.44 1.13
CA ASP A 60 -12.19 -16.78 0.86
C ASP A 60 -13.08 -17.33 1.97
N LYS A 61 -12.81 -16.93 3.22
CA LYS A 61 -13.66 -17.24 4.39
C LYS A 61 -15.03 -16.56 4.34
N LEU A 62 -15.22 -15.53 3.51
CA LEU A 62 -16.51 -14.84 3.40
C LEU A 62 -17.52 -15.67 2.58
N PRO A 63 -18.83 -15.59 2.91
CA PRO A 63 -19.85 -16.31 2.17
C PRO A 63 -19.80 -15.99 0.66
N ARG A 64 -19.78 -17.03 -0.17
CA ARG A 64 -19.82 -16.90 -1.63
C ARG A 64 -21.05 -16.10 -2.05
N GLY A 65 -20.86 -15.16 -2.98
CA GLY A 65 -21.94 -14.30 -3.48
C GLY A 65 -22.31 -13.12 -2.58
N SER A 66 -21.80 -13.04 -1.34
CA SER A 66 -22.04 -11.89 -0.47
C SER A 66 -21.51 -10.59 -1.08
N LYS A 67 -22.21 -9.48 -0.82
CA LYS A 67 -21.81 -8.15 -1.32
C LYS A 67 -20.41 -7.77 -0.83
N LYS A 68 -20.08 -8.08 0.44
CA LYS A 68 -18.75 -7.84 1.04
C LYS A 68 -17.65 -8.58 0.28
N ARG A 69 -17.82 -9.89 0.04
CA ARG A 69 -16.85 -10.67 -0.75
C ARG A 69 -16.66 -10.11 -2.16
N LYS A 70 -17.76 -9.80 -2.86
CA LYS A 70 -17.70 -9.20 -4.21
C LYS A 70 -16.97 -7.86 -4.23
N ALA A 71 -17.19 -7.00 -3.24
CA ALA A 71 -16.50 -5.72 -3.14
C ALA A 71 -15.00 -5.89 -2.92
N LEU A 72 -14.59 -6.80 -2.03
CA LEU A 72 -13.18 -7.09 -1.77
C LEU A 72 -12.49 -7.73 -2.98
N GLN A 73 -13.13 -8.71 -3.63
CA GLN A 73 -12.61 -9.30 -4.87
C GLN A 73 -12.46 -8.26 -5.98
N ARG A 74 -13.40 -7.32 -6.10
CA ARG A 74 -13.26 -6.21 -7.07
C ARG A 74 -12.01 -5.38 -6.77
N LEU A 75 -11.73 -5.08 -5.50
CA LEU A 75 -10.57 -4.29 -5.10
C LEU A 75 -9.26 -5.08 -5.31
N TYR A 76 -9.12 -6.22 -4.64
CA TYR A 76 -7.85 -6.96 -4.57
C TYR A 76 -7.57 -7.83 -5.80
N HIS A 77 -8.59 -8.22 -6.58
CA HIS A 77 -8.40 -9.02 -7.81
C HIS A 77 -8.64 -8.21 -9.08
N GLY A 78 -9.61 -7.28 -9.06
CA GLY A 78 -9.96 -6.47 -10.24
C GLY A 78 -9.20 -5.14 -10.33
N GLN A 79 -8.79 -4.58 -9.20
CA GLN A 79 -8.12 -3.29 -9.10
C GLN A 79 -6.72 -3.42 -8.52
N ALA A 80 -6.06 -4.52 -8.87
CA ALA A 80 -4.69 -4.80 -8.53
C ALA A 80 -3.90 -5.20 -9.78
N ILE A 81 -2.58 -4.99 -9.76
CA ILE A 81 -1.67 -5.50 -10.79
C ILE A 81 -0.45 -6.16 -10.14
N PRO A 82 -0.08 -7.39 -10.57
CA PRO A 82 1.20 -7.96 -10.19
C PRO A 82 2.34 -7.27 -10.94
N THR A 83 3.48 -7.10 -10.28
CA THR A 83 4.68 -6.50 -10.85
C THR A 83 5.91 -6.96 -10.08
N SER A 84 7.09 -6.45 -10.45
CA SER A 84 8.35 -6.76 -9.80
C SER A 84 9.26 -5.54 -9.75
N VAL A 85 10.24 -5.60 -8.86
CA VAL A 85 11.29 -4.58 -8.73
C VAL A 85 12.40 -4.88 -9.74
N ASP A 86 12.80 -3.91 -10.56
CA ASP A 86 13.90 -4.11 -11.50
C ASP A 86 15.27 -4.24 -10.80
N GLU A 87 16.30 -4.62 -11.57
CA GLU A 87 17.67 -4.81 -11.08
C GLU A 87 18.29 -3.58 -10.39
N THR A 88 17.74 -2.40 -10.66
CA THR A 88 18.19 -1.13 -10.08
C THR A 88 17.38 -0.72 -8.85
N GLY A 89 16.48 -1.59 -8.38
CA GLY A 89 15.62 -1.31 -7.24
C GLY A 89 14.46 -0.37 -7.58
N ARG A 90 14.02 -0.34 -8.85
CA ARG A 90 12.95 0.55 -9.32
C ARG A 90 11.69 -0.21 -9.70
N LEU A 91 10.56 0.47 -9.59
CA LEU A 91 9.25 -0.01 -10.00
C LEU A 91 8.78 0.77 -11.22
N VAL A 92 8.29 0.07 -12.25
CA VAL A 92 7.68 0.71 -13.42
C VAL A 92 6.22 1.02 -13.12
N LEU A 93 5.87 2.31 -13.01
CA LEU A 93 4.48 2.74 -12.92
C LEU A 93 3.96 3.08 -14.32
N ASN A 94 3.03 2.26 -14.82
CA ASN A 94 2.41 2.53 -16.11
C ASN A 94 1.61 3.85 -16.09
N ALA A 95 1.29 4.38 -17.28
CA ALA A 95 0.61 5.67 -17.40
C ALA A 95 -0.70 5.74 -16.59
N LYS A 96 -1.51 4.67 -16.61
CA LYS A 96 -2.77 4.58 -15.88
C LYS A 96 -2.56 4.77 -14.37
N LEU A 97 -1.57 4.13 -13.77
CA LEU A 97 -1.28 4.26 -12.35
C LEU A 97 -0.75 5.66 -11.99
N ARG A 98 0.08 6.24 -12.85
CA ARG A 98 0.60 7.60 -12.67
C ARG A 98 -0.53 8.62 -12.74
N GLU A 99 -1.39 8.53 -13.74
CA GLU A 99 -2.58 9.38 -13.89
C GLU A 99 -3.53 9.22 -12.70
N LYS A 100 -3.74 7.98 -12.22
CA LYS A 100 -4.64 7.67 -11.09
C LYS A 100 -4.31 8.45 -9.82
N ILE A 101 -3.02 8.64 -9.52
CA ILE A 101 -2.56 9.33 -8.30
C ILE A 101 -2.00 10.73 -8.61
N GLY A 102 -2.08 11.19 -9.86
CA GLY A 102 -1.51 12.46 -10.30
C GLY A 102 0.02 12.54 -10.21
N LEU A 103 0.74 11.42 -10.34
CA LEU A 103 2.20 11.39 -10.18
C LEU A 103 2.93 11.96 -11.42
N SER A 104 3.59 13.11 -11.25
CA SER A 104 4.29 13.81 -12.33
C SER A 104 5.82 13.74 -12.24
N ASP A 105 6.38 13.91 -11.03
CA ASP A 105 7.83 13.87 -10.83
C ASP A 105 8.21 13.06 -9.58
N GLN A 106 7.92 13.58 -8.40
CA GLN A 106 8.36 12.95 -7.15
C GLN A 106 7.28 12.05 -6.58
N ALA A 107 7.70 10.88 -6.09
CA ALA A 107 6.86 9.95 -5.37
C ALA A 107 7.21 9.98 -3.89
N PHE A 108 6.19 10.02 -3.04
CA PHE A 108 6.33 9.90 -1.60
C PHE A 108 5.96 8.48 -1.17
N PHE A 109 6.71 7.92 -0.23
CA PHE A 109 6.56 6.53 0.23
C PHE A 109 6.27 6.51 1.72
N ILE A 110 5.26 5.72 2.11
CA ILE A 110 4.87 5.54 3.51
C ILE A 110 4.77 4.05 3.79
N GLY A 111 5.37 3.60 4.89
CA GLY A 111 5.21 2.23 5.35
C GLY A 111 3.92 2.09 6.16
N ASN A 112 3.19 1.00 5.93
CA ASN A 112 1.99 0.66 6.68
C ASN A 112 2.03 -0.82 7.06
N GLY A 113 2.89 -1.15 8.04
CA GLY A 113 3.09 -2.52 8.46
C GLY A 113 3.71 -3.41 7.37
N ASP A 114 2.91 -4.32 6.83
CA ASP A 114 3.30 -5.28 5.78
C ASP A 114 3.07 -4.76 4.35
N THR A 115 2.54 -3.54 4.21
CA THR A 115 2.41 -2.82 2.95
C THR A 115 3.20 -1.51 2.96
N PHE A 116 3.32 -0.91 1.79
CA PHE A 116 3.70 0.49 1.69
C PHE A 116 2.86 1.19 0.64
N GLU A 117 2.72 2.49 0.78
CA GLU A 117 1.94 3.30 -0.14
C GLU A 117 2.84 4.21 -0.97
N ILE A 118 2.42 4.46 -2.21
CA ILE A 118 3.03 5.42 -3.11
C ILE A 118 2.05 6.56 -3.35
N TRP A 119 2.50 7.76 -3.05
CA TRP A 119 1.72 8.98 -3.11
C TRP A 119 2.33 10.01 -4.05
N ASN A 120 1.48 10.88 -4.59
CA ASN A 120 1.90 12.22 -4.97
C ASN A 120 2.09 13.05 -3.67
N PRO A 121 3.24 13.70 -3.44
CA PRO A 121 3.50 14.46 -2.21
C PRO A 121 2.44 15.51 -1.88
N ALA A 122 2.00 16.31 -2.85
CA ALA A 122 1.02 17.37 -2.62
C ALA A 122 -0.37 16.80 -2.29
N THR A 123 -0.73 15.68 -2.91
CA THR A 123 -1.97 14.95 -2.56
C THR A 123 -1.89 14.40 -1.15
N TYR A 124 -0.75 13.82 -0.76
CA TYR A 124 -0.55 13.30 0.59
C TYR A 124 -0.68 14.38 1.66
N GLU A 125 -0.03 15.54 1.47
CA GLU A 125 -0.16 16.69 2.38
C GLU A 125 -1.63 17.10 2.55
N THR A 126 -2.40 17.15 1.46
CA THR A 126 -3.82 17.53 1.50
C THR A 126 -4.68 16.49 2.22
N GLU A 127 -4.44 15.19 2.01
CA GLU A 127 -5.22 14.13 2.67
C GLU A 127 -4.84 13.98 4.14
N LEU A 128 -3.55 14.14 4.49
CA LEU A 128 -3.09 14.10 5.88
C LEU A 128 -3.78 15.17 6.74
N ASP A 129 -3.90 16.40 6.21
CA ASP A 129 -4.61 17.49 6.87
C ASP A 129 -6.12 17.21 7.01
N ALA A 130 -6.70 16.39 6.12
CA ALA A 130 -8.13 16.06 6.14
C ALA A 130 -8.47 14.84 7.01
N ASP A 131 -7.56 13.87 7.14
CA ASP A 131 -7.80 12.64 7.89
C ASP A 131 -7.63 12.83 9.42
N LEU A 132 -6.91 13.87 9.86
CA LEU A 132 -6.60 14.13 11.27
C LEU A 132 -7.48 15.26 11.86
N GLU A 133 -8.79 15.22 11.63
CA GLU A 133 -9.72 16.09 12.34
C GLU A 133 -9.93 15.58 13.78
N ALA A 134 -9.95 16.50 14.75
CA ALA A 134 -10.18 16.14 16.15
C ALA A 134 -11.59 15.55 16.35
N ASP A 135 -11.67 14.44 17.09
CA ASP A 135 -12.93 13.85 17.55
C ASP A 135 -12.86 13.50 19.05
N ASP A 136 -13.91 12.85 19.57
CA ASP A 136 -14.00 12.54 21.00
C ASP A 136 -12.93 11.53 21.48
N GLU A 137 -12.35 10.73 20.59
CA GLU A 137 -11.38 9.67 20.89
C GLU A 137 -9.96 9.98 20.38
N PHE A 138 -9.81 11.00 19.52
CA PHE A 138 -8.56 11.40 18.89
C PHE A 138 -8.32 12.91 18.98
N ASP A 139 -7.20 13.29 19.60
CA ASP A 139 -6.69 14.66 19.67
C ASP A 139 -5.44 14.75 18.76
N PRO A 140 -5.46 15.56 17.67
CA PRO A 140 -4.34 15.68 16.76
C PRO A 140 -3.14 16.46 17.35
N ASP A 141 -3.33 17.18 18.46
CA ASP A 141 -2.28 18.01 19.07
C ASP A 141 -1.40 17.24 20.08
N VAL A 142 -1.74 15.98 20.37
CA VAL A 142 -0.96 15.11 21.28
C VAL A 142 -0.15 14.07 20.51
N ASP A 143 0.95 13.58 21.12
CA ASP A 143 1.74 12.50 20.53
C ASP A 143 0.88 11.24 20.38
N PRO A 144 0.65 10.71 19.15
CA PRO A 144 -0.24 9.56 18.94
C PRO A 144 0.19 8.30 19.69
N SER A 145 1.45 8.23 20.13
CA SER A 145 1.95 7.09 20.93
C SER A 145 1.19 6.90 22.24
N ILE A 146 0.50 7.93 22.76
CA ILE A 146 -0.32 7.79 23.98
C ILE A 146 -1.48 6.80 23.81
N TYR A 147 -1.93 6.59 22.57
CA TYR A 147 -3.04 5.68 22.26
C TYR A 147 -2.59 4.22 22.17
N LEU A 148 -1.29 3.94 22.12
CA LEU A 148 -0.76 2.57 22.12
C LEU A 148 -0.92 1.88 23.47
N ASP A 149 -0.92 2.65 24.57
CA ASP A 149 -0.99 2.14 25.93
C ASP A 149 -2.45 1.97 26.43
N GLY A 150 -3.43 2.39 25.63
CA GLY A 150 -4.85 2.46 25.97
C GLY A 150 -5.67 1.18 25.72
N GLU A 151 -5.15 0.00 26.03
CA GLU A 151 -5.94 -1.22 26.30
C GLU A 151 -5.04 -2.34 26.88
N GLN A 152 -4.43 -2.09 28.04
CA GLN A 152 -4.13 -3.17 28.99
C GLN A 152 -5.15 -3.09 30.14
N GLY A 153 -6.38 -3.46 29.82
CA GLY A 153 -7.45 -3.68 30.79
C GLY A 153 -7.51 -5.15 31.21
N ASP A 154 -6.93 -5.44 32.36
CA ASP A 154 -7.22 -6.47 33.37
C ASP A 154 -7.75 -7.88 32.97
N ALA A 155 -7.00 -8.86 33.49
CA ALA A 155 -7.36 -10.22 33.94
C ALA A 155 -7.52 -11.35 32.89
#